data_AF-A0AA35YZI7-F1
#
_entry.id   AF-A0AA35YZI7-F1
#
_cell.length_a   1.000
_cell.length_b   1.000
_cell.length_c   1.000
_cell.angle_alpha   90.00
_cell.angle_beta   90.00
_cell.angle_gamma   90.00
#
_symmetry.space_group_name_H-M   'P 1'
#
loop_
_entity.id
_entity.type
_entity.pdbx_description
1 polymer ?
#
loop_
_entity_poly.entity_id
_entity_poly.type
_entity_poly.pdbx_seq_one_letter_code
_entity_poly.pdbx_strand_id
1 'polypeptide(L)'
;MYEIDDNDDGGQVMLCEEVVSIMGDENNVKGQVNYIIDPPLKVRHALGFVIDQDELELHLVKPSIGCLESEPSRRLSINEIVSTLMMIQMDAQRSDTMFMV
;
A
#
# COMPACT_ATOMS: atom_id res chain seq x y z
N MET A 1 -5.28 -24.34 37.10
CA MET A 1 -4.99 -24.46 35.65
C MET A 1 -5.93 -23.52 34.97
N TYR A 2 -5.42 -22.41 34.45
CA TYR A 2 -6.20 -21.55 33.56
C TYR A 2 -5.88 -22.05 32.15
N GLU A 3 -6.88 -22.60 31.48
CA GLU A 3 -6.79 -22.88 30.05
C GLU A 3 -6.74 -21.52 29.35
N ILE A 4 -5.61 -21.23 28.69
CA ILE A 4 -5.49 -20.10 27.79
C ILE A 4 -6.19 -20.55 26.51
N ASP A 5 -7.37 -19.99 26.27
CA ASP A 5 -8.06 -20.12 25.00
C ASP A 5 -7.33 -19.22 23.99
N ASP A 6 -6.49 -19.81 23.13
CA ASP A 6 -5.69 -19.14 22.09
C ASP A 6 -6.56 -18.57 20.94
N ASN A 7 -7.87 -18.39 21.15
CA ASN A 7 -8.84 -18.09 20.10
C ASN A 7 -9.65 -16.80 20.29
N ASP A 8 -9.42 -16.03 21.35
CA ASP A 8 -10.00 -14.68 21.47
C ASP A 8 -9.03 -13.62 20.95
N ASP A 9 -8.77 -13.69 19.64
CA ASP A 9 -8.15 -12.57 18.95
C ASP A 9 -9.22 -11.52 18.66
N GLY A 10 -9.57 -10.74 19.69
CA GLY A 10 -10.67 -9.78 19.70
C GLY A 10 -10.70 -8.88 18.47
N GLY A 11 -11.42 -9.31 17.43
CA GLY A 11 -11.64 -8.54 16.21
C GLY A 11 -10.39 -8.07 15.46
N GLN A 12 -9.23 -8.73 15.60
CA GLN A 12 -8.08 -8.42 14.75
C GLN A 12 -8.39 -8.84 13.31
N VAL A 13 -8.69 -7.85 12.48
CA VAL A 13 -8.80 -8.07 11.04
C VAL A 13 -7.39 -8.28 10.50
N MET A 14 -7.17 -9.37 9.77
CA MET A 14 -5.88 -9.62 9.15
C MET A 14 -5.60 -8.48 8.15
N LEU A 15 -4.48 -7.77 8.31
CA LEU A 15 -4.12 -6.64 7.44
C LEU A 15 -4.24 -7.00 5.95
N CYS A 16 -3.86 -8.22 5.58
CA CYS A 16 -3.97 -8.73 4.22
C CYS A 16 -5.42 -8.75 3.70
N GLU A 17 -6.38 -9.16 4.53
CA GLU A 17 -7.80 -9.20 4.18
C GLU A 17 -8.37 -7.78 4.05
N GLU A 18 -7.99 -6.89 4.96
CA GLU A 18 -8.39 -5.49 4.93
C GLU A 18 -7.88 -4.80 3.65
N VAL A 19 -6.60 -4.99 3.31
CA VAL A 19 -6.01 -4.39 2.10
C VAL A 19 -6.69 -4.93 0.84
N VAL A 20 -7.02 -6.23 0.78
CA VAL A 20 -7.76 -6.82 -0.37
C VAL A 20 -9.18 -6.25 -0.46
N SER A 21 -9.86 -6.11 0.68
CA SER A 21 -11.21 -5.53 0.76
C SER A 21 -11.25 -4.08 0.25
N ILE A 22 -10.33 -3.24 0.73
CA ILE A 22 -10.18 -1.84 0.34
C ILE A 22 -9.95 -1.70 -1.16
N MET A 23 -9.12 -2.59 -1.73
CA MET A 23 -8.78 -2.57 -3.15
C MET A 23 -9.91 -3.11 -4.04
N GLY A 24 -10.88 -3.84 -3.47
CA GLY A 24 -12.08 -4.29 -4.16
C GLY A 24 -13.20 -3.23 -4.21
N ASP A 25 -13.16 -2.19 -3.37
CA ASP A 25 -14.12 -1.09 -3.35
C ASP A 25 -13.64 0.10 -4.20
N GLU A 26 -13.79 -0.02 -5.53
CA GLU A 26 -13.34 0.96 -6.52
C GLU A 26 -13.84 2.41 -6.27
N ASN A 27 -14.93 2.58 -5.53
CA ASN A 27 -15.54 3.90 -5.28
C ASN A 27 -14.88 4.68 -4.15
N ASN A 28 -14.16 4.02 -3.23
CA ASN A 28 -13.60 4.65 -2.03
C ASN A 28 -12.17 4.21 -1.68
N VAL A 29 -11.48 3.54 -2.62
CA VAL A 29 -10.12 3.03 -2.41
C VAL A 29 -9.17 4.08 -1.81
N LYS A 30 -9.16 5.32 -2.33
CA LYS A 30 -8.25 6.38 -1.85
C LYS A 30 -8.46 6.74 -0.38
N GLY A 31 -9.72 6.88 0.05
CA GLY A 31 -10.05 7.24 1.44
C GLY A 31 -9.75 6.10 2.41
N GLN A 32 -9.95 4.86 1.98
CA GLN A 32 -9.70 3.68 2.79
C GLN A 32 -8.21 3.28 2.84
N VAL A 33 -7.46 3.46 1.74
CA VAL A 33 -5.99 3.27 1.75
C VAL A 33 -5.35 4.21 2.76
N ASN A 34 -5.81 5.46 2.81
CA ASN A 34 -5.39 6.39 3.85
C ASN A 34 -5.64 5.88 5.27
N TYR A 35 -6.62 5.03 5.53
CA TYR A 35 -6.83 4.50 6.89
C TYR A 35 -5.74 3.51 7.31
N ILE A 36 -5.19 2.74 6.38
CA ILE A 36 -4.19 1.69 6.66
C ILE A 36 -2.74 2.18 6.64
N ILE A 37 -2.46 3.36 6.08
CA ILE A 37 -1.11 3.92 6.07
C ILE A 37 -0.76 4.52 7.44
N ASP A 38 0.42 4.15 7.95
CA ASP A 38 0.93 4.67 9.20
C ASP A 38 1.00 6.21 9.18
N PRO A 39 0.43 6.92 10.17
CA PRO A 39 0.43 8.39 10.19
C PRO A 39 1.80 9.05 10.03
N PRO A 40 2.92 8.49 10.55
CA PRO A 40 4.26 9.00 10.27
C PRO A 40 4.67 8.94 8.79
N LEU A 41 4.15 7.97 8.02
CA LEU A 41 4.36 7.87 6.57
C LEU A 41 3.48 8.86 5.80
N LYS A 42 2.39 9.32 6.43
CA LYS A 42 1.54 10.41 5.92
C LYS A 42 2.16 11.80 6.07
N VAL A 43 3.22 11.96 6.85
CA VAL A 43 3.86 13.26 6.98
C VAL A 43 4.64 13.54 5.70
N ARG A 44 4.35 14.67 5.02
CA ARG A 44 5.12 15.14 3.86
C ARG A 44 6.62 15.06 4.18
N HIS A 45 7.29 14.10 3.55
CA HIS A 45 8.75 14.03 3.64
C HIS A 45 9.32 15.35 3.11
N ALA A 46 10.40 15.86 3.71
CA ALA A 46 11.02 17.13 3.34
C ALA A 46 11.48 17.22 1.85
N LEU A 47 11.40 16.10 1.12
CA LEU A 47 11.68 16.00 -0.31
C LEU A 47 10.50 16.39 -1.21
N GLY A 48 9.27 16.53 -0.68
CA GLY A 48 8.16 17.17 -1.40
C GLY A 48 7.72 16.47 -2.69
N PHE A 49 7.09 15.29 -2.56
CA PHE A 49 6.49 14.62 -3.72
C PHE A 49 5.40 15.49 -4.38
N VAL A 50 5.39 15.54 -5.72
CA VAL A 50 4.37 16.24 -6.54
C VAL A 50 3.18 15.33 -6.86
N ILE A 51 3.35 14.01 -6.74
CA ILE A 51 2.23 13.08 -6.72
C ILE A 51 1.42 13.33 -5.45
N ASP A 52 0.09 13.39 -5.58
CA ASP A 52 -0.80 13.46 -4.43
C ASP A 52 -0.49 12.29 -3.51
N GLN A 53 -0.34 12.56 -2.21
CA GLN A 53 0.09 11.55 -1.25
C GLN A 53 -0.81 10.32 -1.28
N ASP A 54 -2.11 10.54 -1.44
CA ASP A 54 -3.14 9.52 -1.59
C ASP A 54 -2.92 8.64 -2.84
N GLU A 55 -2.34 9.19 -3.90
CA GLU A 55 -2.04 8.50 -5.15
C GLU A 55 -0.74 7.70 -5.06
N LEU A 56 0.28 8.22 -4.37
CA LEU A 56 1.52 7.49 -4.09
C LEU A 56 1.27 6.29 -3.17
N GLU A 57 0.49 6.48 -2.11
CA GLU A 57 0.09 5.43 -1.19
C GLU A 57 -0.67 4.32 -1.93
N LEU A 58 -1.62 4.70 -2.79
CA LEU A 58 -2.35 3.76 -3.64
C LEU A 58 -1.41 3.00 -4.60
N HIS A 59 -0.43 3.68 -5.20
CA HIS A 59 0.56 3.05 -6.07
C HIS A 59 1.47 2.07 -5.33
N LEU A 60 1.73 2.27 -4.03
CA LEU A 60 2.50 1.33 -3.19
C LEU A 60 1.65 0.15 -2.70
N VAL A 61 0.36 0.36 -2.44
CA VAL A 61 -0.55 -0.70 -1.97
C VAL A 61 -0.91 -1.68 -3.10
N LYS A 62 -1.12 -1.19 -4.33
CA LYS A 62 -1.42 -2.02 -5.52
C LYS A 62 -0.47 -3.21 -5.73
N PRO A 63 0.86 -3.03 -5.79
CA PRO A 63 1.77 -4.16 -5.95
C PRO A 63 1.75 -5.11 -4.75
N SER A 64 1.48 -4.62 -3.53
CA SER A 64 1.32 -5.48 -2.36
C SER A 64 0.17 -6.48 -2.53
N ILE A 65 -0.96 -6.06 -3.14
CA ILE A 65 -2.05 -7.00 -3.49
C ILE A 65 -1.62 -8.01 -4.54
N GLY A 66 -0.90 -7.57 -5.58
CA GLY A 66 -0.38 -8.48 -6.59
C GLY A 66 0.57 -9.54 -6.00
N CYS A 67 1.26 -9.24 -4.89
CA CYS A 67 2.08 -10.20 -4.15
C CYS A 67 1.26 -11.15 -3.27
N LEU A 68 0.12 -10.70 -2.76
CA LEU A 68 -0.78 -11.45 -1.87
C LEU A 68 -1.80 -12.32 -2.62
N GLU A 69 -1.78 -12.33 -3.96
CA GLU A 69 -2.81 -13.00 -4.74
C GLU A 69 -2.90 -14.51 -4.41
N SER A 70 -4.13 -15.00 -4.24
CA SER A 70 -4.36 -16.37 -3.75
C SER A 70 -3.80 -17.41 -4.73
N GLU A 71 -4.00 -17.17 -6.03
CA GLU A 71 -3.53 -18.02 -7.11
C GLU A 71 -2.04 -17.75 -7.42
N PRO A 72 -1.12 -18.72 -7.20
CA PRO A 72 0.32 -18.51 -7.38
C PRO A 72 0.70 -18.07 -8.80
N SER A 73 -0.02 -18.53 -9.83
CA SER A 73 0.24 -18.18 -11.22
C SER A 73 -0.11 -16.72 -11.58
N ARG A 74 -0.91 -16.06 -10.73
CA ARG A 74 -1.30 -14.65 -10.88
C ARG A 74 -0.52 -13.70 -9.98
N ARG A 75 0.30 -14.23 -9.06
CA ARG A 75 1.16 -13.40 -8.22
C ARG A 75 2.21 -12.71 -9.07
N LEU A 76 2.53 -11.48 -8.69
CA LEU A 76 3.60 -10.73 -9.33
C LEU A 76 4.93 -11.48 -9.19
N SER A 77 5.64 -11.59 -10.30
CA SER A 77 7.03 -12.04 -10.30
C SER A 77 7.95 -10.97 -9.70
N ILE A 78 9.12 -11.39 -9.23
CA ILE A 78 10.12 -10.46 -8.71
C ILE A 78 10.49 -9.36 -9.72
N ASN A 79 10.50 -9.68 -11.02
CA ASN A 79 10.81 -8.72 -12.08
C ASN A 79 9.71 -7.67 -12.22
N GLU A 80 8.44 -8.07 -12.11
CA GLU A 80 7.31 -7.15 -12.15
C GLU A 80 7.26 -6.25 -10.91
N ILE A 81 7.55 -6.81 -9.72
CA ILE A 81 7.65 -6.07 -8.47
C ILE A 81 8.73 -4.99 -8.59
N VAL A 82 9.96 -5.38 -8.97
CA VAL A 82 11.08 -4.43 -9.11
C VAL A 82 10.79 -3.36 -10.16
N SER A 83 10.23 -3.76 -11.32
CA SER A 83 9.88 -2.79 -12.37
C SER A 83 8.82 -1.80 -11.91
N THR A 84 7.81 -2.26 -11.17
CA THR A 84 6.75 -1.42 -10.62
C THR A 84 7.30 -0.43 -9.60
N LEU A 85 8.14 -0.89 -8.67
CA LEU A 85 8.77 -0.03 -7.67
C LEU A 85 9.72 1.00 -8.31
N MET A 86 10.46 0.62 -9.36
CA MET A 86 11.30 1.57 -10.11
C MET A 86 10.46 2.65 -10.79
N MET A 87 9.32 2.31 -11.39
CA MET A 87 8.41 3.31 -11.98
C MET A 87 7.87 4.27 -10.92
N ILE A 88 7.40 3.75 -9.78
CA ILE A 88 6.93 4.57 -8.66
C ILE A 88 8.03 5.52 -8.17
N GLN A 89 9.26 5.02 -8.02
CA GLN A 89 10.39 5.84 -7.62
C GLN A 89 10.72 6.92 -8.68
N MET A 90 10.68 6.59 -9.96
CA MET A 90 10.91 7.56 -11.03
C MET A 90 9.84 8.64 -11.06
N ASP A 91 8.55 8.29 -10.93
CA ASP A 91 7.46 9.26 -10.93
C ASP A 91 7.51 10.16 -9.69
N ALA A 92 7.90 9.59 -8.54
CA ALA A 92 8.17 10.32 -7.31
C ALA A 92 9.37 11.29 -7.43
N GLN A 93 10.43 10.94 -8.17
CA GLN A 93 11.63 11.78 -8.36
C GLN A 93 11.48 12.83 -9.46
N ARG A 94 10.78 12.51 -10.55
CA ARG A 94 10.53 13.44 -11.68
C ARG A 94 9.72 14.65 -11.23
N SER A 95 8.88 14.41 -10.23
CA SER A 95 8.14 15.37 -9.44
C SER A 95 9.07 16.38 -8.73
N ASP A 96 10.10 15.92 -8.02
CA ASP A 96 11.05 16.80 -7.29
C ASP A 96 11.83 17.73 -8.23
N THR A 97 12.17 17.27 -9.44
CA THR A 97 12.91 18.10 -10.41
C THR A 97 12.12 19.27 -10.99
N MET A 98 10.79 19.28 -10.88
CA MET A 98 9.94 20.36 -11.40
C MET A 98 9.81 21.55 -10.44
N PHE A 99 10.15 21.37 -9.15
CA PHE A 99 10.15 22.43 -8.14
C PHE A 99 11.52 23.09 -7.89
N MET A 100 12.58 22.60 -8.55
CA MET A 100 13.94 23.16 -8.49
C MET A 100 14.34 24.01 -9.72
N VAL A 101 13.36 24.53 -10.49
CA VAL A 101 13.60 25.44 -11.63
C VAL A 101 12.90 26.77 -11.43
#